data_AF-A0A2E9V6R2-F1
#
_entry.id   AF-A0A2E9V6R2-F1
#
_cell.length_a   1.000
_cell.length_b   1.000
_cell.length_c   1.000
_cell.angle_alpha   90.00
_cell.angle_beta   90.00
_cell.angle_gamma   90.00
#
_symmetry.space_group_name_H-M   'P 1'
#
loop_
_entity.id
_entity.type
_entity.pdbx_description
1 polymer ?
#
loop_
_entity_poly.entity_id
_entity_poly.type
_entity_poly.pdbx_seq_one_letter_code
_entity_poly.pdbx_strand_id
1 'polypeptide(L)'
;MTVLKYGKKMPISGKCDSLVILIHGYGADGGDLLGLADSLGPHMPNTVFVAPDAPHKCQMNPSGFEWFPIPWIDGSSEVDSRLIMEQSIDTVNIFVDEIMKIEGIKEQNTILLGFSQGTMLS
;
A
#
# COMPACT_ATOMS: atom_id res chain seq x y z
N MET A 1 -9.55 -1.12 -14.56
CA MET A 1 -9.10 0.06 -13.81
C MET A 1 -8.78 -0.43 -12.42
N THR A 2 -7.66 -0.03 -11.83
CA THR A 2 -7.30 -0.45 -10.48
C THR A 2 -8.18 0.25 -9.44
N VAL A 3 -8.51 -0.44 -8.34
CA VAL A 3 -9.40 0.10 -7.30
C VAL A 3 -8.78 1.27 -6.52
N LEU A 4 -7.47 1.30 -6.37
CA LEU A 4 -6.74 2.37 -5.68
C LEU A 4 -5.91 3.22 -6.64
N LYS A 5 -5.76 4.50 -6.29
CA LYS A 5 -4.74 5.39 -6.86
C LYS A 5 -3.38 4.97 -6.28
N TYR A 6 -2.35 4.90 -7.10
CA TYR A 6 -1.02 4.49 -6.65
C TYR A 6 0.10 5.21 -7.40
N GLY A 7 1.24 5.32 -6.73
CA GLY A 7 2.52 5.64 -7.34
C GLY A 7 3.29 4.37 -7.73
N LYS A 8 4.17 4.49 -8.73
CA LYS A 8 4.98 3.39 -9.25
C LYS A 8 6.40 3.87 -9.54
N LYS A 9 7.40 3.04 -9.23
CA LYS A 9 8.76 3.16 -9.75
C LYS A 9 9.15 1.91 -10.53
N MET A 10 9.69 2.13 -11.72
CA MET A 10 10.15 1.07 -12.62
C MET A 10 11.49 0.49 -12.13
N PRO A 11 11.76 -0.79 -12.41
CA PRO A 11 13.04 -1.42 -12.10
C PRO A 11 14.20 -0.73 -12.82
N ILE A 12 15.34 -0.66 -12.14
CA ILE A 12 16.56 -0.02 -12.64
C ILE A 12 17.15 -0.77 -13.84
N SER A 13 17.07 -2.11 -13.84
CA SER A 13 17.66 -2.94 -14.90
C SER A 13 16.85 -2.98 -16.20
N GLY A 14 15.61 -2.47 -16.17
CA GLY A 14 14.64 -2.63 -17.25
C GLY A 14 13.99 -4.01 -17.34
N LYS A 15 14.31 -4.94 -16.41
CA LYS A 15 13.65 -6.24 -16.27
C LYS A 15 12.70 -6.22 -15.07
N CYS A 16 11.49 -6.77 -15.22
CA CYS A 16 10.52 -6.91 -14.14
C CYS A 16 10.45 -8.38 -13.71
N ASP A 17 11.18 -8.74 -12.66
CA ASP A 17 11.20 -10.13 -12.15
C ASP A 17 10.53 -10.27 -10.78
N SER A 18 10.35 -9.15 -10.07
CA SER A 18 9.77 -9.10 -8.73
C SER A 18 9.00 -7.80 -8.50
N LEU A 19 8.13 -7.81 -7.50
CA LEU A 19 7.23 -6.73 -7.16
C LEU A 19 7.29 -6.47 -5.64
N VAL A 20 7.39 -5.21 -5.25
CA VAL A 20 7.20 -4.78 -3.87
C VAL A 20 6.03 -3.81 -3.82
N ILE A 21 4.99 -4.15 -3.06
CA ILE A 21 3.84 -3.29 -2.80
C ILE A 21 4.00 -2.70 -1.39
N LEU A 22 4.07 -1.37 -1.32
CA LEU A 22 4.33 -0.60 -0.12
C LEU A 22 3.01 -0.09 0.47
N ILE A 23 2.63 -0.55 1.66
CA ILE A 23 1.36 -0.18 2.31
C ILE A 23 1.63 0.81 3.44
N HIS A 24 1.17 2.06 3.29
CA HIS A 24 1.48 3.16 4.21
C HIS A 24 0.71 3.10 5.53
N GLY A 25 1.21 3.83 6.53
CA GLY A 25 0.59 3.95 7.85
C GLY A 25 -0.52 5.01 7.89
N TYR A 26 -1.24 5.05 9.02
CA TYR A 26 -2.32 6.00 9.27
C TYR A 26 -1.86 7.46 9.12
N GLY A 27 -2.57 8.24 8.32
CA GLY A 27 -2.30 9.66 8.09
C GLY A 27 -1.19 9.98 7.10
N ALA A 28 -0.59 8.97 6.45
CA ALA A 28 0.41 9.13 5.38
C ALA A 28 -0.23 8.95 4.00
N ASP A 29 0.57 8.92 2.93
CA ASP A 29 0.13 8.54 1.60
C ASP A 29 1.11 7.55 0.91
N GLY A 30 0.75 7.08 -0.30
CA GLY A 30 1.61 6.16 -1.04
C GLY A 30 2.93 6.79 -1.48
N GLY A 31 2.95 8.11 -1.71
CA GLY A 31 4.15 8.85 -2.10
C GLY A 31 5.24 8.83 -1.04
N ASP A 32 4.85 8.99 0.24
CA ASP A 32 5.75 8.93 1.39
C ASP A 32 6.54 7.61 1.42
N LEU A 33 5.84 6.48 1.29
CA LEU A 33 6.48 5.17 1.34
C LEU A 33 7.23 4.82 0.05
N LEU A 34 6.77 5.32 -1.12
CA LEU A 34 7.45 5.10 -2.39
C LEU A 34 8.86 5.72 -2.43
N GLY A 35 9.16 6.65 -1.52
CA GLY A 35 10.53 7.14 -1.29
C GLY A 35 11.53 6.03 -0.95
N LEU A 36 11.11 4.96 -0.26
CA LEU A 36 12.00 3.83 0.09
C LEU A 36 12.58 3.11 -1.14
N ALA A 37 11.88 3.17 -2.27
CA ALA A 37 12.35 2.56 -3.51
C ALA A 37 13.65 3.20 -4.03
N ASP A 38 13.97 4.44 -3.67
CA ASP A 38 15.26 5.06 -4.05
C ASP A 38 16.45 4.40 -3.33
N SER A 39 16.24 3.97 -2.09
CA SER A 39 17.25 3.28 -1.30
C SER A 39 17.30 1.77 -1.60
N LEU A 40 16.15 1.14 -1.84
CA LEU A 40 16.05 -0.31 -2.08
C LEU A 40 16.38 -0.68 -3.53
N GLY A 41 16.02 0.15 -4.51
CA GLY A 41 16.16 -0.11 -5.94
C GLY A 41 17.58 -0.56 -6.36
N PRO A 42 18.67 0.08 -5.90
CA PRO A 42 20.03 -0.35 -6.22
C PRO A 42 20.37 -1.79 -5.79
N HIS A 43 19.72 -2.30 -4.75
CA HIS A 43 19.88 -3.67 -4.24
C HIS A 43 18.87 -4.65 -4.83
N MET A 44 17.82 -4.14 -5.46
CA MET A 44 16.71 -4.87 -6.04
C MET A 44 16.47 -4.42 -7.49
N PRO A 45 17.48 -4.55 -8.39
CA PRO A 45 17.49 -3.83 -9.66
C PRO A 45 16.39 -4.28 -10.64
N ASN A 46 15.80 -5.46 -10.43
CA ASN A 46 14.74 -6.03 -11.28
C ASN A 46 13.34 -5.91 -10.63
N THR A 47 13.20 -5.08 -9.60
CA THR A 47 11.98 -4.95 -8.81
C THR A 47 11.17 -3.73 -9.22
N VAL A 48 9.89 -3.96 -9.48
CA VAL A 48 8.89 -2.88 -9.58
C VAL A 48 8.44 -2.52 -8.16
N PHE A 49 8.39 -1.22 -7.84
CA PHE A 49 7.84 -0.74 -6.57
C PHE A 49 6.51 -0.03 -6.83
N VAL A 50 5.48 -0.38 -6.06
CA VAL A 50 4.14 0.22 -6.14
C VAL A 50 3.70 0.63 -4.74
N ALA A 51 3.05 1.78 -4.62
CA ALA A 51 2.53 2.27 -3.35
C ALA A 51 1.14 2.90 -3.55
N PRO A 52 0.05 2.25 -3.12
CA PRO A 52 -1.29 2.84 -3.18
C PRO A 52 -1.52 3.88 -2.08
N ASP A 53 -2.37 4.85 -2.39
CA ASP A 53 -3.05 5.67 -1.37
C ASP A 53 -4.21 4.85 -0.78
N ALA A 54 -4.38 4.87 0.54
CA ALA A 54 -5.54 4.29 1.20
C ALA A 54 -6.86 4.98 0.76
N PRO A 55 -8.01 4.29 0.81
CA PRO A 55 -9.24 4.79 0.20
C PRO A 55 -9.90 5.95 0.94
N HIS A 56 -9.57 6.17 2.22
CA HIS A 56 -10.21 7.18 3.06
C HIS A 56 -9.25 8.31 3.41
N LYS A 57 -9.77 9.55 3.48
CA LYS A 57 -9.01 10.68 4.01
C LYS A 57 -8.83 10.54 5.50
N CYS A 58 -7.62 10.79 5.99
CA CYS A 58 -7.33 10.64 7.40
C CYS A 58 -8.00 11.75 8.24
N GLN A 59 -8.70 11.36 9.30
CA GLN A 59 -9.41 12.32 10.16
C GLN A 59 -8.44 13.24 10.92
N MET A 60 -7.31 12.70 11.37
CA MET A 60 -6.30 13.46 12.13
C MET A 60 -5.30 14.20 11.25
N ASN A 61 -5.14 13.78 9.99
CA ASN A 61 -4.29 14.47 9.01
C ASN A 61 -4.99 14.57 7.65
N PRO A 62 -5.72 15.66 7.36
CA PRO A 62 -6.48 15.82 6.11
C PRO A 62 -5.65 15.75 4.82
N SER A 63 -4.34 15.95 4.92
CA SER A 63 -3.43 15.83 3.77
C SER A 63 -3.21 14.37 3.39
N GLY A 64 -3.20 13.45 4.37
CA GLY A 64 -2.96 12.02 4.16
C GLY A 64 -4.24 11.18 4.09
N PHE A 65 -4.04 9.86 4.22
CA PHE A 65 -5.05 8.84 4.06
C PHE A 65 -4.98 7.82 5.21
N GLU A 66 -6.08 7.10 5.42
CA GLU A 66 -6.20 6.03 6.39
C GLU A 66 -6.86 4.82 5.74
N TRP A 67 -6.44 3.62 6.15
CA TRP A 67 -7.10 2.39 5.72
C TRP A 67 -8.38 2.20 6.51
N PHE A 68 -8.29 2.30 7.83
CA PHE A 68 -9.42 2.25 8.74
C PHE A 68 -9.21 3.26 9.88
N PRO A 69 -10.28 3.77 10.51
CA PRO A 69 -10.14 4.74 11.59
C PRO A 69 -9.63 4.04 12.87
N ILE A 70 -9.02 4.81 13.78
CA ILE A 70 -8.42 4.32 15.03
C ILE A 70 -9.16 4.98 16.21
N PRO A 71 -10.10 4.26 16.87
CA PRO A 71 -11.04 4.83 17.85
C PRO A 71 -10.41 5.67 18.96
N TRP A 72 -9.31 5.21 19.53
CA TRP A 72 -8.63 5.92 20.63
C TRP A 72 -7.82 7.14 20.17
N ILE A 73 -7.61 7.31 18.86
CA ILE A 73 -6.92 8.46 18.25
C ILE A 73 -7.93 9.49 17.72
N ASP A 74 -8.93 9.04 16.95
CA ASP A 74 -9.83 9.91 16.19
C ASP A 74 -11.26 9.99 16.75
N GLY A 75 -11.58 9.18 17.77
CA GLY A 75 -12.91 9.17 18.40
C GLY A 75 -13.98 8.44 17.59
N SER A 76 -13.61 7.72 16.53
CA SER A 76 -14.51 6.80 15.82
C SER A 76 -14.99 5.66 16.74
N SER A 77 -16.05 4.97 16.32
CA SER A 77 -16.53 3.80 17.07
C SER A 77 -15.70 2.55 16.75
N GLU A 78 -15.53 1.66 17.72
CA GLU A 78 -14.89 0.34 17.52
C GLU A 78 -15.62 -0.49 16.45
N VAL A 79 -16.94 -0.32 16.31
CA VAL A 79 -17.75 -1.02 15.32
C VAL A 79 -17.42 -0.54 13.91
N ASP A 80 -17.33 0.78 13.72
CA ASP A 80 -16.97 1.36 12.42
C ASP A 80 -15.53 1.02 12.05
N SER A 81 -14.60 1.12 13.02
CA SER A 81 -13.20 0.75 12.81
C SER A 81 -13.05 -0.68 12.31
N ARG A 82 -13.72 -1.64 12.95
CA ARG A 82 -13.69 -3.04 12.52
C ARG A 82 -14.30 -3.25 11.13
N LEU A 83 -15.44 -2.62 10.84
CA LEU A 83 -16.11 -2.76 9.55
C LEU A 83 -15.24 -2.23 8.40
N ILE A 84 -14.63 -1.05 8.58
CA ILE A 84 -13.78 -0.45 7.56
C ILE A 84 -12.44 -1.20 7.42
N MET A 85 -11.92 -1.78 8.51
CA MET A 85 -10.76 -2.66 8.46
C MET A 85 -11.02 -3.89 7.59
N GLU A 86 -12.16 -4.57 7.77
CA GLU A 86 -12.56 -5.72 6.93
C GLU A 86 -12.66 -5.32 5.45
N GLN A 87 -13.28 -4.17 5.14
CA GLN A 87 -13.34 -3.65 3.78
C GLN A 87 -11.97 -3.28 3.20
N SER A 88 -11.06 -2.78 4.04
CA SER A 88 -9.69 -2.46 3.64
C SER A 88 -8.89 -3.70 3.27
N ILE A 89 -9.08 -4.80 4.01
CA ILE A 89 -8.45 -6.09 3.69
C ILE A 89 -8.89 -6.56 2.31
N ASP A 90 -10.20 -6.55 2.02
CA ASP A 90 -10.73 -6.93 0.71
C ASP A 90 -10.19 -6.02 -0.40
N THR A 91 -10.13 -4.72 -0.14
CA THR A 91 -9.61 -3.72 -1.09
C THR A 91 -8.13 -3.94 -1.39
N VAL A 92 -7.31 -4.21 -0.36
CA VAL A 92 -5.87 -4.50 -0.52
C VAL A 92 -5.69 -5.81 -1.29
N ASN A 93 -6.44 -6.86 -0.97
CA ASN A 93 -6.36 -8.13 -1.70
C ASN A 93 -6.66 -7.95 -3.20
N ILE A 94 -7.75 -7.25 -3.53
CA ILE A 94 -8.11 -6.96 -4.92
C ILE A 94 -6.98 -6.15 -5.60
N PHE A 95 -6.45 -5.14 -4.93
CA PHE A 95 -5.37 -4.32 -5.46
C PHE A 95 -4.09 -5.14 -5.72
N VAL A 96 -3.69 -6.00 -4.78
CA VAL A 96 -2.51 -6.87 -4.93
C VAL A 96 -2.67 -7.79 -6.13
N ASP A 97 -3.82 -8.45 -6.28
CA ASP A 97 -4.13 -9.30 -7.43
C ASP A 97 -4.08 -8.54 -8.75
N GLU A 98 -4.64 -7.33 -8.79
CA GLU A 98 -4.62 -6.47 -9.97
C GLU A 98 -3.20 -6.07 -10.36
N ILE A 99 -2.36 -5.63 -9.42
CA ILE A 99 -0.99 -5.21 -9.70
C ILE A 99 -0.12 -6.40 -10.11
N MET A 100 -0.23 -7.55 -9.44
CA MET A 100 0.45 -8.78 -9.86
C MET A 100 0.11 -9.13 -11.31
N LYS A 101 -1.17 -9.05 -11.69
CA LYS A 101 -1.63 -9.29 -13.05
C LYS A 101 -1.12 -8.26 -14.06
N ILE A 102 -1.12 -6.98 -13.70
CA ILE A 102 -0.63 -5.89 -14.57
C ILE A 102 0.86 -6.03 -14.84
N GLU A 103 1.65 -6.32 -13.81
CA GLU A 103 3.11 -6.44 -13.92
C GLU A 103 3.56 -7.83 -14.41
N GLY A 104 2.64 -8.81 -14.47
CA GLY A 104 2.95 -10.18 -14.85
C GLY A 104 3.82 -10.92 -13.81
N ILE A 105 3.77 -10.48 -12.55
CA ILE A 105 4.56 -11.02 -11.44
C ILE A 105 3.69 -11.98 -10.64
N LYS A 106 4.25 -13.15 -10.31
CA LYS A 106 3.57 -14.17 -9.51
C LYS A 106 3.76 -13.90 -8.01
N GLU A 107 2.83 -14.39 -7.20
CA GLU A 107 2.81 -14.24 -5.74
C GLU A 107 4.17 -14.54 -5.07
N GLN A 108 4.86 -15.62 -5.47
CA GLN A 108 6.16 -15.98 -4.88
C GLN A 108 7.28 -14.94 -5.09
N ASN A 109 7.09 -14.01 -6.03
CA ASN A 109 8.01 -12.92 -6.35
C ASN A 109 7.43 -11.55 -5.95
N THR A 110 6.33 -11.55 -5.19
CA THR A 110 5.67 -10.34 -4.68
C THR A 110 5.92 -10.23 -3.17
N ILE A 111 6.27 -9.03 -2.72
CA ILE A 111 6.48 -8.70 -1.31
C ILE A 111 5.48 -7.61 -0.92
N LEU A 112 4.76 -7.81 0.17
CA LEU A 112 4.03 -6.73 0.85
C LEU A 112 4.94 -6.13 1.92
N LEU A 113 5.20 -4.82 1.81
CA LEU A 113 6.00 -4.07 2.78
C LEU A 113 5.09 -3.01 3.43
N GLY A 114 4.53 -3.37 4.57
CA GLY A 114 3.67 -2.49 5.35
C GLY A 114 4.43 -1.70 6.43
N PHE A 115 3.98 -0.48 6.71
CA PHE A 115 4.42 0.31 7.87
C PHE A 115 3.24 0.65 8.80
N SER A 116 3.38 0.39 10.10
CA SER A 116 2.38 0.70 11.13
C SER A 116 1.00 0.12 10.78
N GLN A 117 -0.03 0.95 10.53
CA GLN A 117 -1.34 0.48 10.06
C GLN A 117 -1.24 -0.38 8.79
N GLY A 118 -0.32 -0.05 7.87
CA GLY A 118 -0.09 -0.84 6.68
C GLY A 118 0.51 -2.22 6.98
N THR A 119 1.30 -2.35 8.05
CA THR A 119 1.79 -3.66 8.53
C THR A 119 0.64 -4.54 9.02
N MET A 120 -0.44 -3.96 9.56
CA MET A 120 -1.61 -4.74 9.98
C MET A 120 -2.37 -5.35 8.80
N LEU A 121 -2.17 -4.83 7.58
CA LEU A 121 -2.83 -5.27 6.35
C LEU A 121 -1.91 -6.07 5.41
N SER A 122 -0.62 -6.21 5.75
CA SER A 122 0.39 -6.90 4.92
C SER A 122 0.67 -8.29 5.47
#